data_AF-A0A2Z7C8Y0-F1
#
_entry.id   AF-A0A2Z7C8Y0-F1
#
_cell.length_a   1.000
_cell.length_b   1.000
_cell.length_c   1.000
_cell.angle_alpha   90.00
_cell.angle_beta   90.00
_cell.angle_gamma   90.00
#
_symmetry.space_group_name_H-M   'P 1'
#
loop_
_entity.id
_entity.type
_entity.pdbx_description
1 polymer ?
#
loop_
_entity_poly.entity_id
_entity_poly.type
_entity_poly.pdbx_seq_one_letter_code
_entity_poly.pdbx_strand_id
1 'polypeptide(L)' 'MTYSVVDGDILKLYKSFQATFTVSSKGDGTLVIYSGVYEKQNEQVQDPGEFTGIIIKALYGLDAYLLQA' A
#
# COMPACT_ATOMS: atom_id res chain seq x y z
N MET A 1 5.72 8.96 3.09
CA MET A 1 6.78 8.12 2.48
C MET A 1 6.28 7.53 1.19
N THR A 2 7.11 7.52 0.15
CA THR A 2 6.74 6.98 -1.16
C THR A 2 7.77 5.94 -1.58
N TYR A 3 7.30 4.81 -2.08
CA TYR A 3 8.08 3.64 -2.47
C TYR A 3 7.77 3.28 -3.92
N SER A 4 8.80 3.12 -4.74
CA SER A 4 8.67 2.60 -6.10
C SER A 4 9.05 1.12 -6.09
N VAL A 5 8.21 0.28 -6.70
CA VAL A 5 8.52 -1.14 -6.88
C VAL A 5 9.53 -1.27 -8.02
N VAL A 6 10.67 -1.88 -7.74
CA VAL A 6 11.77 -2.05 -8.71
C VAL A 6 11.88 -3.47 -9.27
N ASP A 7 11.31 -4.46 -8.58
CA ASP A 7 11.28 -5.87 -9.01
C ASP A 7 10.15 -6.64 -8.30
N GLY A 8 9.87 -7.86 -8.75
CA GLY A 8 8.93 -8.81 -8.16
C GLY A 8 7.65 -9.04 -8.96
N ASP A 9 6.78 -9.90 -8.43
CA ASP A 9 5.56 -10.35 -9.12
C ASP A 9 4.57 -9.22 -9.45
N ILE A 10 4.62 -8.12 -8.69
CA ILE A 10 3.82 -6.92 -8.97
C ILE A 10 4.15 -6.36 -10.37
N LEU A 11 5.44 -6.37 -10.77
CA LEU A 11 5.86 -5.84 -12.07
C LEU A 11 5.54 -6.76 -13.26
N LYS A 12 5.10 -8.00 -12.99
CA LYS A 12 4.53 -8.88 -14.02
C LYS A 12 3.12 -8.43 -14.43
N LEU A 13 2.42 -7.71 -13.55
CA LEU A 13 1.05 -7.21 -13.77
C LEU A 13 1.02 -5.72 -14.11
N TYR A 14 1.92 -4.93 -13.54
CA TYR A 14 1.99 -3.48 -13.74
C TYR A 14 3.36 -3.08 -14.30
N LYS A 15 3.41 -2.20 -15.30
CA LYS A 15 4.68 -1.66 -15.82
C LYS A 15 5.39 -0.81 -14.78
N SER A 16 4.61 -0.10 -13.97
CA SER A 16 5.09 0.67 -12.84
C SER A 16 4.09 0.57 -11.70
N PHE A 17 4.60 0.56 -10.48
CA PHE A 17 3.80 0.62 -9.27
C PHE A 17 4.52 1.45 -8.22
N GLN A 18 3.82 2.44 -7.68
CA GLN A 18 4.31 3.30 -6.61
C GLN A 18 3.29 3.34 -5.48
N ALA A 19 3.76 3.09 -4.26
CA ALA A 19 2.97 3.12 -3.05
C ALA A 19 3.36 4.35 -2.20
N THR A 20 2.38 5.17 -1.85
CA THR A 20 2.58 6.30 -0.94
C THR A 20 1.79 6.07 0.35
N PHE A 21 2.47 6.26 1.47
CA PHE A 21 1.91 6.23 2.81
C PHE A 21 2.06 7.61 3.45
N THR A 22 0.93 8.22 3.79
CA THR A 22 0.89 9.47 4.56
C THR A 22 0.35 9.15 5.93
N VAL A 23 1.09 9.55 6.96
CA VAL A 23 0.73 9.34 8.36
C VAL A 23 0.52 10.70 9.00
N SER A 24 -0.63 10.89 9.65
CA SER A 24 -0.94 12.10 10.39
C SER A 24 -1.65 11.79 11.70
N SER A 25 -1.50 12.65 12.70
CA SER A 25 -2.27 12.57 13.93
C SER A 25 -3.76 12.83 13.66
N LYS A 26 -4.64 12.07 14.30
CA LYS A 26 -6.10 12.26 14.22
C LYS A 26 -6.73 11.95 15.57
N GLY A 27 -6.98 13.01 16.36
CA GLY A 27 -7.48 12.87 17.73
C GLY A 27 -6.50 12.06 18.58
N ASP A 28 -7.01 11.07 19.32
CA ASP A 28 -6.22 10.17 20.15
C ASP A 28 -5.50 9.06 19.36
N GLY A 29 -5.62 9.07 18.03
CA GLY A 29 -5.06 8.04 17.16
C GLY A 29 -4.28 8.60 15.98
N THR A 30 -3.99 7.70 15.04
CA THR A 30 -3.25 8.00 13.81
C THR A 30 -4.13 7.73 12.60
N LEU A 31 -4.10 8.61 11.61
CA LEU A 31 -4.65 8.35 10.28
C LEU A 31 -3.51 7.96 9.34
N VAL A 32 -3.62 6.77 8.76
CA VAL A 32 -2.75 6.32 7.68
C VAL A 32 -3.54 6.35 6.38
N ILE A 33 -3.05 7.10 5.40
CA ILE A 33 -3.58 7.12 4.03
C ILE A 33 -2.60 6.36 3.14
N TYR A 34 -3.11 5.33 2.49
CA TYR A 34 -2.41 4.60 1.43
C TYR A 34 -2.91 5.07 0.06
N SER A 35 -1.99 5.32 -0.87
CA SER A 35 -2.26 5.62 -2.28
C SER A 35 -1.34 4.79 -3.17
N GLY A 36 -1.93 4.13 -4.17
CA GLY A 36 -1.20 3.39 -5.21
C GLY A 36 -1.32 4.09 -6.56
N VAL A 37 -0.19 4.47 -7.15
CA VAL A 37 -0.11 4.97 -8.53
C VAL A 37 0.52 3.89 -9.38
N TYR A 38 -0.16 3.46 -10.44
CA TYR A 38 0.25 2.30 -11.22
C TYR A 38 -0.09 2.45 -12.69
N GLU A 39 0.68 1.74 -13.52
CA GLU A 39 0.38 1.55 -14.94
C GLU A 39 0.21 0.06 -15.21
N LYS A 40 -0.95 -0.34 -15.73
CA LYS A 40 -1.22 -1.74 -16.08
C LYS A 40 -0.34 -2.20 -17.24
N GLN A 41 0.08 -3.47 -17.22
CA GLN A 41 0.77 -4.08 -18.38
C GLN A 41 -0.12 -4.07 -19.63
N ASN A 42 -1.42 -4.35 -19.46
CA ASN A 42 -2.45 -4.31 -20.50
C ASN A 42 -3.84 -4.16 -19.86
N GLU A 43 -4.88 -3.97 -20.68
CA GLU A 43 -6.26 -3.71 -20.23
C GLU A 43 -6.91 -4.87 -19.46
N GLN A 44 -6.40 -6.10 -19.59
CA GLN A 44 -6.93 -7.28 -18.90
C GLN A 44 -6.49 -7.35 -17.44
N VAL A 45 -5.45 -6.59 -17.07
CA VAL A 45 -4.96 -6.53 -15.69
C VAL A 45 -5.99 -5.80 -14.82
N GLN A 46 -6.37 -6.44 -13.71
CA GLN A 46 -7.30 -5.86 -12.76
C GLN A 46 -6.66 -4.74 -11.94
N ASP A 47 -7.50 -3.87 -11.37
CA ASP A 47 -7.03 -2.86 -10.42
C ASP A 47 -6.48 -3.53 -9.15
N PRO A 48 -5.50 -2.91 -8.48
CA PRO A 48 -4.75 -3.52 -7.38
C PRO A 48 -5.53 -3.61 -6.06
N GLY A 49 -6.85 -3.74 -6.11
CA GLY A 49 -7.74 -3.75 -4.94
C GLY A 49 -7.35 -4.83 -3.92
N GLU A 50 -6.93 -6.01 -4.38
CA GLU A 50 -6.46 -7.08 -3.50
C GLU A 50 -5.18 -6.68 -2.72
N PHE A 51 -4.25 -5.96 -3.36
CA PHE A 51 -3.04 -5.46 -2.70
C PHE A 51 -3.37 -4.46 -1.59
N THR A 52 -4.38 -3.61 -1.80
CA THR A 52 -4.88 -2.69 -0.77
C THR A 52 -5.33 -3.46 0.48
N GLY A 53 -6.01 -4.59 0.32
CA GLY A 53 -6.43 -5.43 1.45
C GLY A 53 -5.25 -6.02 2.25
N ILE A 54 -4.19 -6.44 1.55
CA ILE A 54 -2.96 -6.93 2.19
C ILE A 54 -2.28 -5.82 2.99
N ILE A 55 -2.17 -4.62 2.40
CA ILE A 55 -1.56 -3.45 3.04
C ILE A 55 -2.32 -3.05 4.30
N ILE A 56 -3.66 -3.02 4.23
CA ILE A 56 -4.50 -2.72 5.40
C ILE A 56 -4.25 -3.72 6.54
N LYS A 57 -4.19 -5.02 6.24
CA LYS A 57 -3.90 -6.06 7.25
C LYS A 57 -2.51 -5.87 7.87
N ALA A 58 -1.51 -5.55 7.06
CA ALA A 58 -0.15 -5.28 7.54
C ALA A 58 -0.11 -4.06 8.47
N LEU A 59 -0.82 -2.97 8.13
CA LEU A 59 -0.90 -1.77 8.96
C LEU A 59 -1.61 -2.05 10.29
N TYR A 60 -2.69 -2.83 10.31
CA TYR A 60 -3.33 -3.25 11.56
C TYR A 60 -2.42 -4.14 12.43
N GLY A 61 -1.66 -5.05 11.82
CA GLY A 61 -0.68 -5.86 12.54
C GLY A 61 0.44 -5.00 13.15
N LEU A 62 0.92 -4.00 12.42
CA LEU A 62 1.88 -3.03 12.91
C LEU A 62 1.31 -2.19 14.06
N ASP A 63 0.08 -1.70 13.93
CA ASP A 63 -0.61 -0.93 14.99
C ASP A 63 -0.73 -1.75 16.28
N ALA A 64 -1.19 -3.00 16.17
CA ALA A 64 -1.28 -3.92 17.30
C ALA A 64 0.08 -4.21 17.96
N TYR A 65 1.16 -4.29 17.17
CA TYR A 65 2.53 -4.46 17.69
C TYR A 65 3.02 -3.20 18.42
N LEU A 66 2.80 -2.02 17.85
CA LEU A 66 3.24 -0.75 18.44
C LEU A 66 2.47 -0.40 19.72
N LEU A 67 1.19 -0.76 19.82
CA LEU A 67 0.39 -0.58 21.04
C LEU A 67 0.79 -1.53 22.18
N GLN A 68 1.52 -2.60 21.89
CA GLN A 68 2.10 -3.50 22.89
C GLN A 68 3.50 -3.07 23.34
N ALA A 69 4.11 -2.09 22.68
CA ALA A 69 5.49 -1.63 22.90
C ALA A 69 5.57 -0.47 23.91
#